data_AF-E7A9D1-F1
#
_entry.id   AF-E7A9D1-F1
#
_cell.length_a   1.000
_cell.length_b   1.000
_cell.length_c   1.000
_cell.angle_alpha   90.00
_cell.angle_beta   90.00
_cell.angle_gamma   90.00
#
_symmetry.space_group_name_H-M   'P 1'
#
loop_
_entity.id
_entity.type
_entity.pdbx_description
1 polymer ?
#
loop_
_entity_poly.entity_id
_entity_poly.type
_entity_poly.pdbx_seq_one_letter_code
_entity_poly.pdbx_strand_id
1 'polypeptide(L)'
;MQLKINTVVNSYNYGEYLGDFIQSVQPHKWKIFKMLPIIDRSLAINDKEFQAFLDRHQQFASIISSENNDEITHSYLMLDPFGRFFQNRKEQEGYIYSAPIIETGIQKALKQIPFSLEKFSQRYLNTQ
;
A
#
# COMPACT_ATOMS: atom_id res chain seq x y z
N MET A 1 -14.55 2.92 18.25
CA MET A 1 -14.08 3.25 16.88
C MET A 1 -12.58 3.09 16.86
N GLN A 2 -12.02 2.24 15.99
CA GLN A 2 -10.56 2.10 15.85
C GLN A 2 -10.06 3.09 14.81
N LEU A 3 -9.25 4.05 15.23
CA LEU A 3 -8.68 5.06 14.32
C LEU A 3 -7.44 4.51 13.62
N LYS A 4 -7.35 4.70 12.31
CA LYS A 4 -6.20 4.30 11.49
C LYS A 4 -5.73 5.49 10.66
N ILE A 5 -4.42 5.70 10.64
CA ILE A 5 -3.75 6.67 9.76
C ILE A 5 -2.97 5.92 8.69
N ASN A 6 -3.05 6.39 7.45
CA ASN A 6 -2.25 5.92 6.33
C ASN A 6 -1.36 7.08 5.87
N THR A 7 -0.06 6.85 5.76
CA THR A 7 0.91 7.84 5.25
C THR A 7 1.62 7.25 4.05
N VAL A 8 1.65 7.99 2.94
CA VAL A 8 2.51 7.68 1.79
C VAL A 8 3.76 8.55 1.91
N VAL A 9 4.91 7.91 2.04
CA VAL A 9 6.21 8.57 2.16
C VAL A 9 6.80 8.78 0.77
N ASN A 10 7.10 10.03 0.43
CA ASN A 10 7.56 10.49 -0.87
C ASN A 10 8.69 11.52 -0.72
N SER A 11 9.17 12.05 -1.84
CA SER A 11 10.29 12.99 -1.88
C SER A 11 10.08 14.30 -1.10
N TYR A 12 8.83 14.69 -0.82
CA TYR A 12 8.52 15.89 -0.04
C TYR A 12 8.50 15.65 1.47
N ASN A 13 8.10 14.46 1.92
CA ASN A 13 7.85 14.22 3.35
C ASN A 13 8.78 13.18 4.00
N TYR A 14 9.70 12.54 3.27
CA TYR A 14 10.61 11.54 3.86
C TYR A 14 11.50 12.08 4.99
N GLY A 15 11.76 13.40 4.99
CA GLY A 15 12.52 14.10 6.03
C GLY A 15 11.68 14.59 7.21
N GLU A 16 10.35 14.55 7.12
CA GLU A 16 9.47 15.09 8.16
C GLU A 16 9.43 14.21 9.41
N TYR A 17 9.09 14.85 10.52
CA TYR A 17 8.71 14.19 11.76
C TYR A 17 7.22 14.41 12.01
N LEU A 18 6.45 13.32 12.03
CA LEU A 18 5.00 13.32 12.23
C LEU A 18 4.62 12.87 13.64
N GLY A 19 5.60 12.64 14.53
CA GLY A 19 5.35 12.05 15.84
C GLY A 19 4.44 12.88 16.73
N ASP A 20 4.56 14.22 16.71
CA ASP A 20 3.71 15.10 17.52
C ASP A 20 2.22 14.95 17.14
N PHE A 21 1.95 14.87 15.84
CA PHE A 21 0.60 14.62 15.33
C PHE A 21 0.10 13.24 15.74
N ILE A 22 0.91 12.20 15.55
CA ILE A 22 0.55 10.81 15.92
C ILE A 22 0.28 10.68 17.43
N GLN A 23 1.04 11.37 18.28
CA GLN A 23 0.81 11.40 19.72
C GLN A 23 -0.49 12.12 20.09
N SER A 24 -0.81 13.22 19.40
CA SER A 24 -2.04 13.97 19.66
C SER A 24 -3.31 13.19 19.26
N VAL A 25 -3.23 12.42 18.18
CA VAL A 25 -4.37 11.71 17.59
C VAL A 25 -4.53 10.28 18.12
N GLN A 26 -3.46 9.67 18.60
CA GLN A 26 -3.44 8.33 19.19
C GLN A 26 -4.15 7.27 18.30
N PRO A 27 -3.72 7.08 17.04
CA PRO A 27 -4.31 6.05 16.18
C PRO A 27 -4.00 4.65 16.73
N HIS A 28 -4.92 3.72 16.50
CA HIS A 28 -4.71 2.30 16.84
C HIS A 28 -3.72 1.65 15.87
N LYS A 29 -3.64 2.16 14.64
CA LYS A 29 -2.74 1.66 13.61
C LYS A 29 -2.27 2.78 12.71
N TRP A 30 -0.98 2.81 12.44
CA TRP A 30 -0.35 3.71 11.48
C TRP A 30 0.28 2.89 10.35
N LYS A 31 -0.36 2.91 9.18
CA LYS A 31 0.22 2.29 7.99
C LYS A 31 1.11 3.27 7.26
N ILE A 32 2.35 2.87 7.01
CA ILE A 32 3.34 3.69 6.33
C ILE A 32 3.71 2.99 5.03
N PHE A 33 3.42 3.64 3.91
CA PHE A 33 3.66 3.12 2.57
C PHE A 33 4.81 3.90 1.94
N LYS A 34 5.75 3.20 1.31
CA LYS A 34 6.66 3.87 0.36
C LYS A 34 5.87 4.31 -0.86
N MET A 35 6.19 5.48 -1.42
CA MET A 35 5.59 5.93 -2.68
C MET A 35 5.81 4.88 -3.78
N LEU A 36 4.70 4.39 -4.33
CA LEU A 36 4.71 3.47 -5.46
C LEU A 36 4.51 4.28 -6.75
N PRO A 37 5.54 4.39 -7.61
CA PRO A 37 5.43 5.16 -8.84
C PRO A 37 4.70 4.35 -9.93
N ILE A 38 3.39 4.55 -10.05
CA ILE A 38 2.55 3.88 -11.08
C ILE A 38 2.56 4.64 -12.41
N ILE A 39 2.62 5.98 -12.38
CA ILE A 39 2.56 6.84 -13.57
C ILE A 39 3.72 7.84 -13.55
N ASP A 40 4.03 8.41 -12.38
CA ASP A 40 5.10 9.37 -12.20
C ASP A 40 6.09 8.90 -11.14
N ARG A 41 7.38 9.09 -11.42
CA ARG A 41 8.51 8.76 -10.56
C ARG A 41 9.12 9.98 -9.86
N SER A 42 8.67 11.20 -10.14
CA SER A 42 9.18 12.44 -9.55
C SER A 42 9.11 12.47 -8.01
N LEU A 43 8.18 11.71 -7.44
CA LEU A 43 7.95 11.59 -6.00
C LEU A 43 8.55 10.32 -5.38
N ALA A 44 9.25 9.50 -6.17
CA ALA A 44 9.84 8.27 -5.69
C ALA A 44 11.00 8.55 -4.72
N ILE A 45 11.13 7.67 -3.73
CA ILE A 45 12.23 7.65 -2.78
C ILE A 45 12.93 6.30 -2.85
N ASN A 46 14.20 6.24 -2.45
CA ASN A 46 14.94 4.99 -2.35
C ASN A 46 14.66 4.27 -1.01
N ASP A 47 15.15 3.03 -0.86
CA ASP A 47 14.91 2.24 0.36
C ASP A 47 15.60 2.83 1.60
N LYS A 48 16.73 3.53 1.43
CA LYS A 48 17.43 4.17 2.55
C LYS A 48 16.64 5.36 3.10
N GLU A 49 16.07 6.17 2.20
CA GLU A 49 15.20 7.30 2.58
C GLU A 49 13.94 6.82 3.29
N PHE A 50 13.34 5.72 2.81
CA PHE A 50 12.18 5.12 3.46
C PHE A 50 12.54 4.55 4.84
N GLN A 51 13.66 3.83 4.96
CA GLN A 51 14.13 3.31 6.25
C GLN A 51 14.44 4.44 7.24
N ALA A 52 15.07 5.53 6.78
CA ALA A 52 15.33 6.70 7.61
C ALA A 52 14.04 7.34 8.16
N PHE A 53 12.95 7.32 7.40
CA PHE A 53 11.64 7.75 7.89
C PHE A 53 11.11 6.82 8.99
N LEU A 54 11.24 5.50 8.83
CA LEU A 54 10.81 4.53 9.85
C LEU A 54 11.64 4.67 11.14
N ASP A 55 12.96 4.77 11.02
CA ASP A 55 13.89 4.89 12.16
C ASP A 55 13.59 6.15 12.99
N ARG A 56 13.27 7.27 12.32
CA ARG A 56 12.87 8.52 12.98
C ARG A 56 11.59 8.37 13.83
N HIS A 57 10.74 7.41 13.48
CA HIS A 57 9.45 7.16 14.13
C HIS A 57 9.41 5.85 14.93
N GLN A 58 10.58 5.25 15.23
CA GLN A 58 10.69 3.95 15.93
C GLN A 58 9.95 3.88 17.27
N GLN A 59 9.75 5.02 17.95
CA GLN A 59 8.97 5.07 19.21
C GLN A 59 7.51 4.60 19.03
N PHE A 60 6.97 4.62 17.81
CA PHE A 60 5.62 4.16 17.47
C PHE A 60 5.60 2.75 16.86
N ALA A 61 6.69 1.98 16.96
CA ALA A 61 6.82 0.67 16.31
C ALA A 61 5.67 -0.30 16.61
N SER A 62 5.05 -0.22 17.79
CA SER A 62 3.92 -1.07 18.19
C SER A 62 2.64 -0.84 17.38
N ILE A 63 2.47 0.35 16.80
CA ILE A 63 1.29 0.69 15.98
C ILE A 63 1.62 0.81 14.49
N ILE A 64 2.91 0.82 14.14
CA ILE A 64 3.36 0.94 12.75
C ILE A 64 3.22 -0.40 12.02
N SER A 65 2.66 -0.34 10.82
CA SER A 65 2.71 -1.40 9.82
C SER A 65 3.25 -0.78 8.54
N SER A 66 4.54 -0.99 8.28
CA SER A 66 5.22 -0.50 7.08
C SER A 66 5.04 -1.47 5.93
N GLU A 67 4.88 -0.94 4.72
CA GLU A 67 4.83 -1.73 3.48
C GLU A 67 5.71 -1.08 2.41
N ASN A 68 6.71 -1.81 1.91
CA ASN A 68 7.54 -1.37 0.77
C ASN A 68 6.86 -1.77 -0.57
N ASN A 69 7.33 -1.24 -1.69
CA ASN A 69 6.75 -1.44 -3.03
C ASN A 69 6.66 -2.93 -3.42
N ASP A 70 7.61 -3.75 -3.00
CA ASP A 70 7.57 -5.20 -3.23
C ASP A 70 6.48 -5.92 -2.43
N GLU A 71 6.09 -5.38 -1.28
CA GLU A 71 5.04 -5.93 -0.40
C GLU A 71 3.64 -5.47 -0.84
N ILE A 72 3.55 -4.29 -1.45
CA ILE A 72 2.29 -3.68 -1.96
C ILE A 72 1.90 -4.23 -3.33
N THR A 73 2.86 -4.56 -4.19
CA THR A 73 2.55 -5.02 -5.56
C THR A 73 1.90 -6.40 -5.60
N HIS A 74 0.79 -6.49 -6.33
CA HIS A 74 -0.06 -7.69 -6.49
C HIS A 74 -0.68 -8.24 -5.19
N SER A 75 -0.62 -7.49 -4.08
CA SER A 75 -1.12 -7.92 -2.76
C SER A 75 -2.49 -7.34 -2.39
N TYR A 76 -3.07 -6.48 -3.24
CA TYR A 76 -4.42 -5.94 -3.07
C TYR A 76 -5.36 -6.54 -4.10
N LEU A 77 -6.56 -6.94 -3.67
CA LEU A 77 -7.64 -7.24 -4.60
C LEU A 77 -8.46 -5.96 -4.80
N MET A 78 -8.22 -5.25 -5.90
CA MET A 78 -8.85 -3.95 -6.15
C MET A 78 -9.93 -4.07 -7.23
N LEU A 79 -11.03 -3.34 -7.03
CA LEU A 79 -12.15 -3.23 -7.96
C LEU A 79 -12.37 -1.79 -8.34
N ASP A 80 -12.49 -1.53 -9.64
CA ASP A 80 -12.84 -0.22 -10.14
C ASP A 80 -14.37 -0.01 -10.13
N PRO A 81 -14.87 1.22 -10.35
CA PRO A 81 -16.32 1.50 -10.38
C PRO A 81 -17.10 0.75 -11.47
N PHE A 82 -16.43 0.20 -12.48
CA PHE A 82 -17.05 -0.61 -13.53
C PHE A 82 -17.13 -2.10 -13.16
N GLY A 83 -16.71 -2.46 -11.94
CA GLY A 83 -16.70 -3.84 -11.45
C GLY A 83 -15.62 -4.69 -12.10
N ARG A 84 -14.50 -4.10 -12.53
CA ARG A 84 -13.34 -4.80 -13.08
C ARG A 84 -12.27 -4.94 -12.01
N PHE A 85 -11.68 -6.13 -11.88
CA PHE A 85 -10.47 -6.26 -11.10
C PHE A 85 -9.36 -5.48 -11.78
N PHE A 86 -8.52 -4.81 -10.99
CA PHE A 86 -7.36 -4.14 -11.53
C PHE A 86 -6.12 -4.29 -10.67
N GLN A 87 -4.95 -4.19 -11.32
CA GLN A 87 -3.68 -4.36 -10.65
C GLN A 87 -2.57 -3.49 -11.25
N ASN A 88 -1.62 -3.09 -10.40
CA ASN A 88 -0.43 -2.36 -10.81
C ASN A 88 0.46 -3.24 -11.70
N ARG A 89 1.11 -2.64 -12.70
CA ARG A 89 2.14 -3.31 -13.50
C ARG A 89 3.49 -3.17 -12.79
N LYS A 90 4.23 -4.26 -12.61
CA LYS A 90 5.57 -4.23 -11.97
C LYS A 90 6.61 -3.45 -12.78
N GLU A 91 6.49 -3.46 -14.10
CA GLU A 91 7.54 -2.99 -15.03
C GLU A 91 7.06 -1.92 -16.03
N GLN A 92 5.80 -1.51 -15.96
CA GLN A 92 5.20 -0.56 -16.90
C GLN A 92 4.30 0.43 -16.16
N GLU A 93 4.07 1.58 -16.76
CA GLU A 93 3.13 2.55 -16.22
C GLU A 93 1.68 2.06 -16.32
N GLY A 94 0.87 2.48 -15.35
CA GLY A 94 -0.57 2.23 -15.32
C GLY A 94 -0.98 0.86 -14.78
N TYR A 95 -2.20 0.47 -15.12
CA TYR A 95 -2.91 -0.67 -14.54
C TYR A 95 -3.22 -1.75 -15.59
N ILE A 96 -3.46 -2.98 -15.13
CA ILE A 96 -4.09 -4.06 -15.88
C ILE A 96 -5.51 -4.20 -15.36
N TYR A 97 -6.48 -4.34 -16.24
CA TYR A 97 -7.90 -4.52 -15.89
C TYR A 97 -8.40 -5.86 -16.41
N SER A 98 -9.24 -6.53 -15.62
CA SER A 98 -10.06 -7.65 -16.08
C SER A 98 -11.27 -7.14 -16.87
N ALA A 99 -12.02 -8.06 -17.48
CA ALA A 99 -13.41 -7.84 -17.86
C ALA A 99 -14.28 -7.61 -16.61
N PRO A 100 -15.45 -6.96 -16.74
CA PRO A 100 -16.37 -6.77 -15.63
C PRO A 100 -16.78 -8.10 -15.00
N ILE A 101 -16.82 -8.14 -13.67
CA ILE A 101 -17.26 -9.32 -12.91
C ILE A 101 -18.68 -9.72 -13.30
N ILE A 102 -19.55 -8.74 -13.55
CA ILE A 102 -20.97 -9.00 -13.84
C ILE A 102 -21.17 -9.76 -15.16
N GLU A 103 -20.26 -9.57 -16.11
CA GLU A 103 -20.29 -10.21 -17.44
C GLU A 103 -19.60 -11.57 -17.44
N THR A 104 -18.48 -11.69 -16.72
CA THR A 104 -17.56 -12.83 -16.86
C THR A 104 -17.50 -13.75 -15.64
N GLY A 105 -18.02 -13.30 -14.50
CA GLY A 105 -17.94 -13.99 -13.22
C GLY A 105 -16.58 -13.84 -12.51
N ILE A 106 -16.61 -13.86 -11.18
CA ILE A 106 -15.45 -13.58 -10.31
C ILE A 106 -14.23 -14.44 -10.65
N GLN A 107 -14.41 -15.75 -10.80
CA GLN A 107 -13.29 -16.67 -11.02
C GLN A 107 -12.58 -16.42 -12.35
N LYS A 108 -13.30 -16.08 -13.41
CA LYS A 108 -12.72 -15.79 -14.73
C LYS A 108 -12.06 -14.43 -14.73
N ALA A 109 -12.72 -13.40 -14.18
CA ALA A 109 -12.18 -12.06 -14.07
C ALA A 109 -10.87 -12.04 -13.24
N LEU A 110 -10.81 -12.77 -12.12
CA LEU A 110 -9.62 -12.81 -11.26
C LEU A 110 -8.40 -13.42 -11.96
N LYS A 111 -8.61 -14.42 -12.83
CA LYS A 111 -7.52 -15.05 -13.61
C LYS A 111 -6.92 -14.13 -14.68
N GLN A 112 -7.55 -12.99 -14.97
CA GLN A 112 -7.08 -12.04 -15.99
C GLN A 112 -6.10 -11.00 -15.45
N ILE A 113 -5.90 -10.95 -14.13
CA ILE A 113 -4.94 -10.06 -13.49
C ILE A 113 -3.89 -10.85 -12.71
N PRO A 114 -2.66 -10.35 -12.59
CA PRO A 114 -1.71 -10.91 -11.64
C PRO A 114 -2.21 -10.65 -10.21
N PHE A 115 -2.37 -11.70 -9.41
CA PHE A 115 -2.78 -11.58 -8.02
C PHE A 115 -2.05 -12.61 -7.16
N SER A 116 -1.40 -12.17 -6.09
CA SER A 116 -0.73 -13.06 -5.14
C SER A 116 -1.60 -13.25 -3.90
N LEU A 117 -2.26 -14.41 -3.82
CA LEU A 117 -3.05 -14.80 -2.66
C LEU A 117 -2.20 -14.90 -1.39
N GLU A 118 -0.95 -15.37 -1.53
CA GLU A 118 0.02 -15.46 -0.44
C GLU A 118 0.30 -14.08 0.16
N LYS A 119 0.73 -13.12 -0.67
CA LYS A 119 0.98 -11.75 -0.21
C LYS A 119 -0.27 -11.11 0.35
N PHE A 120 -1.43 -11.30 -0.28
CA PHE A 120 -2.70 -10.79 0.24
C PHE A 120 -2.97 -11.32 1.65
N SER A 121 -2.77 -12.61 1.90
CA SER A 121 -2.99 -13.22 3.21
C SER A 121 -2.03 -12.70 4.28
N GLN A 122 -0.74 -12.54 3.93
CA GLN A 122 0.28 -12.00 4.84
C GLN A 122 -0.05 -10.60 5.39
N ARG A 123 -0.81 -9.79 4.63
CA ARG A 123 -1.27 -8.46 5.09
C ARG A 123 -2.18 -8.50 6.32
N TYR A 124 -2.83 -9.63 6.56
CA TYR A 124 -3.85 -9.78 7.61
C TYR A 124 -3.41 -10.68 8.76
N LEU A 125 -2.39 -11.54 8.56
CA LEU A 125 -1.90 -12.47 9.58
C LEU A 125 -1.33 -11.75 10.83
N ASN A 126 -0.77 -10.55 10.68
CA ASN A 126 -0.20 -9.77 11.81
C ASN A 126 -1.24 -8.89 12.53
N THR A 127 -2.53 -9.25 12.48
CA THR A 127 -3.62 -8.45 13.08
C THR A 127 -4.51 -9.24 14.04
N GLN A 128 -4.08 -10.45 14.44
CA GLN A 128 -4.75 -11.25 15.48
C GLN A 128 -4.02 -11.14 16.82
#